data_AF-C4L6R7-F1
#
_entry.id   AF-C4L6R7-F1
#
_cell.length_a   1.000
_cell.length_b   1.000
_cell.length_c   1.000
_cell.angle_alpha   90.00
_cell.angle_beta   90.00
_cell.angle_gamma   90.00
#
_symmetry.space_group_name_H-M   'P 1'
#
loop_
_entity.id
_entity.type
_entity.pdbx_description
1 polymer ?
#
loop_
_entity_poly.entity_id
_entity_poly.type
_entity_poly.pdbx_seq_one_letter_code
_entity_poly.pdbx_strand_id
1 'polypeptide(L)' 'MLIDPETIKKNAYLPEKLSALSKVKPAAAIELLQQWGDGKKPVKELWDETILQLETDQSTSA' A
#
# COMPACT_ATOMS: atom_id res chain seq x y z
N MET A 1 19.13 18.66 0.32
CA MET A 1 18.48 17.37 0.02
C MET A 1 17.00 17.67 -0.21
N LEU A 2 16.52 17.63 -1.45
CA LEU A 2 15.09 17.70 -1.72
C LEU A 2 14.54 16.27 -1.62
N ILE A 3 13.51 16.07 -0.81
CA ILE A 3 12.80 14.79 -0.75
C ILE A 3 12.06 14.63 -2.08
N ASP A 4 12.14 13.44 -2.66
CA ASP A 4 11.47 13.11 -3.92
C ASP A 4 9.94 13.33 -3.80
N PRO A 5 9.31 14.16 -4.66
CA PRO A 5 7.89 14.47 -4.59
C PRO A 5 6.98 13.24 -4.72
N GLU A 6 7.41 12.21 -5.45
CA GLU A 6 6.68 10.96 -5.60
C GLU A 6 6.67 10.19 -4.27
N THR A 7 7.79 10.18 -3.55
CA THR A 7 7.87 9.56 -2.21
C THR A 7 6.93 10.25 -1.21
N ILE A 8 6.85 11.58 -1.25
CA ILE A 8 5.90 12.35 -0.42
C ILE A 8 4.46 11.96 -0.75
N LYS A 9 4.13 11.91 -2.05
CA LYS A 9 2.81 11.51 -2.52
C LYS A 9 2.45 10.10 -2.05
N LYS A 10 3.34 9.12 -2.25
CA LYS A 10 3.12 7.73 -1.82
C LYS A 10 2.85 7.66 -0.33
N ASN A 11 3.63 8.36 0.49
CA ASN A 11 3.42 8.36 1.93
C ASN A 11 2.07 8.98 2.33
N ALA A 12 1.69 10.10 1.69
CA ALA A 12 0.44 10.79 1.98
C ALA A 12 -0.81 9.96 1.62
N TYR A 13 -0.74 9.19 0.53
CA TYR A 13 -1.89 8.42 0.02
C TYR A 13 -1.88 6.94 0.44
N LEU A 14 -0.78 6.41 1.00
CA LEU A 14 -0.70 5.01 1.43
C LEU A 14 -1.85 4.60 2.38
N PRO A 15 -2.26 5.42 3.38
CA PRO A 15 -3.40 5.09 4.24
C PRO A 15 -4.72 4.88 3.48
N GLU A 16 -4.97 5.71 2.46
CA GLU A 16 -6.17 5.61 1.63
C GLU A 16 -6.17 4.29 0.84
N LYS A 17 -5.02 3.90 0.28
CA LYS A 17 -4.90 2.65 -0.48
C LYS A 17 -4.97 1.42 0.41
N LEU A 18 -4.40 1.46 1.61
CA LEU A 18 -4.58 0.40 2.61
C LEU A 18 -6.04 0.27 3.06
N SER A 19 -6.76 1.39 3.22
CA SER A 19 -8.20 1.40 3.50
C SER A 19 -9.03 0.81 2.35
N ALA A 20 -8.64 1.07 1.09
CA ALA A 20 -9.25 0.43 -0.06
C ALA A 20 -8.96 -1.08 -0.07
N LEU A 21 -7.71 -1.48 0.18
CA LEU A 21 -7.29 -2.87 0.22
C LEU A 21 -7.99 -3.63 1.35
N SER A 22 -8.22 -3.01 2.51
CA SER A 22 -8.86 -3.69 3.64
C SER A 22 -10.31 -4.09 3.35
N LYS A 23 -10.97 -3.46 2.38
CA LYS A 23 -12.35 -3.77 1.97
C LYS A 23 -12.43 -5.01 1.09
N VAL A 24 -11.35 -5.35 0.38
CA VAL A 24 -11.30 -6.47 -0.57
C VAL A 24 -10.42 -7.62 -0.07
N LYS A 25 -9.27 -7.29 0.55
CA LYS A 25 -8.26 -8.22 1.08
C LYS A 25 -7.82 -7.78 2.48
N PRO A 26 -8.67 -7.94 3.51
CA PRO A 26 -8.39 -7.48 4.88
C PRO A 26 -7.10 -8.05 5.48
N ALA A 27 -6.80 -9.32 5.24
CA ALA A 27 -5.57 -9.95 5.74
C ALA A 27 -4.30 -9.30 5.17
N ALA A 28 -4.26 -9.06 3.86
CA ALA A 28 -3.14 -8.41 3.20
C ALA A 28 -2.98 -6.95 3.66
N ALA A 29 -4.08 -6.23 3.84
CA ALA A 29 -4.04 -4.86 4.35
C ALA A 29 -3.48 -4.77 5.78
N ILE A 30 -3.85 -5.71 6.66
CA ILE A 30 -3.33 -5.77 8.03
C ILE A 30 -1.82 -6.06 8.03
N GLU A 31 -1.36 -7.01 7.20
CA GLU A 31 0.06 -7.34 7.11
C GLU A 31 0.90 -6.13 6.64
N LEU A 32 0.45 -5.44 5.59
CA LEU A 32 1.13 -4.25 5.09
C LEU A 32 1.10 -3.08 6.10
N LEU A 33 -0.01 -2.91 6.82
CA LEU A 33 -0.11 -1.93 7.90
C LEU A 33 0.88 -2.21 9.03
N GLN A 34 1.04 -3.48 9.42
CA GLN A 34 2.02 -3.89 10.43
C GLN A 34 3.45 -3.64 9.95
N GLN A 35 3.78 -4.01 8.71
CA GLN A 35 5.10 -3.75 8.13
C GLN A 35 5.43 -2.26 8.09
N TRP A 36 4.43 -1.41 7.83
CA TRP A 36 4.57 0.04 7.87
C TRP A 36 4.80 0.55 9.30
N GLY A 37 3.96 0.15 10.26
CA GLY A 37 4.08 0.53 11.67
C GLY A 37 5.40 0.08 12.31
N ASP A 38 5.91 -1.07 11.90
CA ASP A 38 7.19 -1.62 12.36
C ASP A 38 8.41 -1.00 11.66
N GLY A 39 8.21 -0.20 10.61
CA GLY A 39 9.30 0.37 9.80
C GLY A 39 10.12 -0.68 9.03
N LYS A 40 9.54 -1.86 8.76
CA LYS A 40 10.22 -2.98 8.11
C LYS A 40 10.44 -2.78 6.61
N LYS A 41 9.65 -1.91 5.97
CA LYS A 41 9.72 -1.64 4.54
C LYS A 41 9.73 -0.13 4.24
N PRO A 42 10.46 0.31 3.21
CA PRO A 42 10.33 1.65 2.67
C PRO A 42 8.92 1.93 2.14
N VAL A 43 8.47 3.19 2.23
CA VAL A 43 7.15 3.63 1.71
C VAL A 43 6.93 3.25 0.25
N LYS A 44 7.99 3.29 -0.57
CA LYS A 44 7.89 2.91 -1.99
C LYS A 44 7.45 1.45 -2.15
N GLU A 45 8.06 0.53 -1.42
CA GLU A 45 7.74 -0.90 -1.49
C GLU A 45 6.34 -1.17 -0.94
N LEU A 46 5.99 -0.57 0.19
CA LEU A 46 4.64 -0.66 0.77
C LEU A 46 3.56 -0.19 -0.22
N TRP A 47 3.83 0.91 -0.94
CA TRP A 47 2.95 1.43 -1.96
C TRP A 47 2.80 0.45 -3.13
N ASP A 48 3.92 0.04 -3.73
CA ASP A 48 3.93 -0.82 -4.91
C ASP A 48 3.22 -2.16 -4.62
N GLU A 49 3.43 -2.76 -3.44
CA GLU A 49 2.73 -3.97 -3.01
C GLU A 49 1.23 -3.75 -2.76
N THR A 50 0.85 -2.62 -2.16
CA THR A 50 -0.56 -2.29 -1.93
C THR A 50 -1.32 -2.17 -3.25
N ILE A 51 -0.72 -1.50 -4.25
CA ILE A 51 -1.32 -1.33 -5.58
C ILE A 51 -1.40 -2.68 -6.30
N LEU A 52 -0.35 -3.48 -6.28
CA LEU A 52 -0.34 -4.81 -6.90
C LEU A 52 -1.46 -5.71 -6.33
N GLN A 53 -1.65 -5.70 -5.01
CA GLN A 53 -2.68 -6.47 -4.34
C GLN A 53 -4.10 -6.01 -4.73
N LEU A 54 -4.31 -4.70 -4.92
CA LEU A 54 -5.56 -4.13 -5.39
C LEU A 54 -5.85 -4.51 -6.86
N GLU A 55 -4.84 -4.48 -7.73
CA GLU A 55 -4.98 -4.81 -9.16
C GLU A 55 -5.22 -6.30 -9.40
N THR A 56 -4.58 -7.17 -8.61
CA THR A 56 -4.74 -8.62 -8.70
C THR A 56 -6.17 -9.05 -8.36
N ASP A 57 -6.86 -8.30 -7.49
CA ASP A 57 -8.27 -8.56 -7.17
C ASP A 57 -9.20 -8.24 -8.36
N GLN A 58 -8.93 -7.13 -9.07
CA GLN A 58 -9.74 -6.71 -10.23
C GLN A 58 -9.64 -7.65 -11.43
N SER A 59 -8.63 -8.52 -11.46
CA SER A 59 -8.45 -9.52 -12.52
C SER A 59 -9.19 -10.85 -12.26
N THR A 60 -9.82 -11.02 -11.09
CA THR A 60 -10.55 -12.24 -10.71
C THR A 60 -12.08 -12.06 -10.82
N SER A 61 -12.52 -11.24 -11.79
CA SER A 61 -13.91 -11.07 -12.20
C SER A 61 -13.97 -11.06 -13.73
N ALA A 62 -13.61 -12.19 -14.33
CA ALA A 62 -13.82 -12.50 -15.75
C ALA A 62 -14.05 -14.01 -15.90
#